data_AF-A0A2E9F8Y2-F1
#
_entry.id   AF-A0A2E9F8Y2-F1
#
_cell.length_a   1.000
_cell.length_b   1.000
_cell.length_c   1.000
_cell.angle_alpha   90.00
_cell.angle_beta   90.00
_cell.angle_gamma   90.00
#
_symmetry.space_group_name_H-M   'P 1'
#
loop_
_entity.id
_entity.type
_entity.pdbx_description
1 polymer ?
#
loop_
_entity_poly.entity_id
_entity_poly.type
_entity_poly.pdbx_seq_one_letter_code
_entity_poly.pdbx_strand_id
1 'polypeptide(L)' 'MRNNECFIVIATKEEKLRCVYEKSDNGWINTLPDGTTYSMTAEQFLSHLLPILVDDYEGPLMVRVVRKE' A
#
# COMPACT_ATOMS: atom_id res chain seq x y z
N MET A 1 -8.11 -12.89 9.09
CA MET A 1 -8.02 -11.42 9.08
C MET A 1 -8.92 -10.93 7.97
N ARG A 2 -9.81 -9.99 8.26
CA ARG A 2 -10.57 -9.29 7.22
C ARG A 2 -9.71 -8.16 6.66
N ASN A 3 -9.88 -7.82 5.39
CA ASN A 3 -9.05 -6.81 4.73
C ASN A 3 -9.15 -5.42 5.38
N ASN A 4 -10.29 -5.11 6.01
CA ASN A 4 -10.50 -3.84 6.73
C ASN A 4 -9.81 -3.79 8.10
N GLU A 5 -9.27 -4.90 8.58
CA GLU A 5 -8.51 -5.02 9.84
C GLU A 5 -7.00 -4.91 9.61
N CYS A 6 -6.54 -4.60 8.39
CA CYS A 6 -5.13 -4.57 8.05
C CYS A 6 -4.73 -3.32 7.24
N PHE A 7 -3.45 -2.97 7.37
CA PHE A 7 -2.70 -2.10 6.49
C PHE A 7 -1.82 -2.95 5.56
N ILE A 8 -1.71 -2.54 4.30
CA ILE A 8 -0.70 -3.04 3.37
C ILE A 8 0.39 -1.97 3.28
N VAL A 9 1.57 -2.26 3.80
CA VAL A 9 2.69 -1.35 3.84
C VAL A 9 3.66 -1.72 2.73
N ILE A 10 4.01 -0.75 1.90
CA ILE A 10 5.06 -0.88 0.89
C ILE A 10 6.26 -0.04 1.32
N ALA A 11 7.41 -0.69 1.44
CA ALA A 11 8.67 -0.07 1.80
C ALA A 11 9.81 -0.58 0.91
N THR A 12 10.96 0.08 0.92
CA THR A 12 12.20 -0.50 0.37
C THR A 12 12.74 -1.58 1.31
N LYS A 13 13.69 -2.41 0.86
CA LYS A 13 14.42 -3.34 1.74
C LYS A 13 15.13 -2.65 2.90
N GLU A 14 15.51 -1.39 2.75
CA GLU A 14 16.08 -0.53 3.79
C GLU A 14 15.00 0.07 4.73
N GLU A 15 13.79 -0.48 4.70
CA GLU A 15 12.63 -0.08 5.51
C GLU A 15 12.14 1.36 5.27
N LYS A 16 12.56 2.01 4.17
CA LYS A 16 12.03 3.33 3.80
C LYS A 16 10.61 3.19 3.30
N LEU A 17 9.66 3.79 4.03
CA LEU A 17 8.25 3.81 3.66
C LEU A 17 8.06 4.46 2.28
N ARG A 18 7.27 3.79 1.42
CA ARG A 18 6.84 4.32 0.13
C ARG A 18 5.37 4.67 0.13
N CYS A 19 4.53 3.81 0.70
CA CYS A 19 3.12 4.08 0.91
C CYS A 19 2.48 3.05 1.84
N VAL A 20 1.30 3.40 2.35
CA VAL A 20 0.43 2.52 3.14
C VAL A 20 -0.94 2.50 2.49
N TYR A 21 -1.49 1.31 2.27
CA TYR A 21 -2.86 1.14 1.82
C TYR A 21 -3.74 0.59 2.93
N GLU A 22 -4.98 1.03 3.00
CA GLU A 22 -6.00 0.43 3.85
C GLU A 22 -7.33 0.27 3.11
N LYS A 23 -8.04 -0.80 3.43
CA LYS A 23 -9.44 -0.94 3.01
C LYS A 23 -10.30 -0.11 3.96
N SER A 24 -11.07 0.83 3.41
CA SER A 24 -12.15 1.54 4.09
C SER A 24 -13.51 1.00 3.64
N ASP A 25 -14.59 1.46 4.27
CA ASP A 25 -15.96 1.05 3.91
C ASP A 25 -16.30 1.41 2.45
N ASN A 26 -15.80 2.56 1.97
CA ASN A 26 -16.13 3.11 0.66
C ASN A 26 -15.09 2.83 -0.42
N GLY A 27 -13.99 2.13 -0.12
CA GLY A 27 -12.93 1.92 -1.10
C GLY A 27 -11.60 1.55 -0.47
N TRP A 28 -10.52 2.01 -1.08
CA TRP A 28 -9.18 1.93 -0.56
C TRP A 28 -8.66 3.34 -0.29
N ILE A 29 -7.81 3.48 0.71
CA ILE A 29 -7.08 4.71 1.00
C ILE A 29 -5.60 4.41 0.83
N ASN A 30 -4.88 5.32 0.16
CA ASN A 30 -3.43 5.31 0.07
C ASN A 30 -2.87 6.51 0.82
N THR A 31 -1.91 6.26 1.69
CA THR A 31 -1.17 7.26 2.46
C THR A 31 0.28 7.27 1.99
N LEU A 32 0.72 8.42 1.50
CA LEU A 32 2.11 8.66 1.09
C LEU A 32 3.01 8.95 2.31
N PRO A 33 4.35 8.91 2.17
CA PRO A 33 5.26 9.11 3.30
C PRO A 33 5.22 10.52 3.89
N ASP A 34 4.70 11.50 3.13
CA ASP A 34 4.48 12.88 3.58
C ASP A 34 3.16 13.05 4.36
N GLY A 35 2.38 11.97 4.51
CA GLY A 35 1.07 11.98 5.18
C GLY A 35 -0.10 12.32 4.27
N THR A 36 0.12 12.62 2.99
CA THR A 36 -0.96 12.89 2.04
C THR A 36 -1.78 11.64 1.79
N THR A 37 -3.11 11.77 1.84
CA THR A 37 -4.03 10.64 1.68
C THR A 37 -4.91 10.79 0.43
N TYR A 38 -5.18 9.67 -0.24
CA TYR A 38 -6.01 9.60 -1.43
C TYR A 38 -6.99 8.43 -1.32
N SER A 39 -8.26 8.67 -1.64
CA SER A 39 -9.23 7.60 -1.86
C SER A 39 -9.07 7.01 -3.26
N MET A 40 -9.22 5.70 -3.40
CA MET A 40 -9.09 4.99 -4.67
C MET A 40 -9.98 3.75 -4.74
N THR A 41 -10.27 3.31 -5.97
CA THR A 41 -10.98 2.06 -6.24
C THR A 41 -10.08 0.85 -6.07
N ALA A 42 -10.65 -0.36 -6.08
CA ALA A 42 -9.87 -1.59 -6.03
C ALA A 42 -8.98 -1.77 -7.27
N GLU A 43 -9.47 -1.35 -8.44
CA GLU A 43 -8.74 -1.38 -9.71
C GLU A 43 -7.56 -0.41 -9.70
N GLN A 44 -7.74 0.80 -9.18
CA GLN A 44 -6.65 1.78 -9.02
C GLN A 44 -5.60 1.28 -8.03
N PHE A 45 -6.02 0.72 -6.90
CA PHE A 45 -5.13 0.05 -5.95
C PHE A 45 -4.30 -1.05 -6.63
N LEU A 46 -4.96 -1.95 -7.38
CA LEU A 46 -4.27 -3.02 -8.11
C LEU A 46 -3.31 -2.45 -9.14
N SER A 47 -3.70 -1.42 -9.90
CA SER A 47 -2.84 -0.77 -10.88
C SER A 47 -1.60 -0.12 -10.27
N HIS A 48 -1.65 0.32 -9.01
CA HIS A 48 -0.47 0.83 -8.30
C HIS A 48 0.41 -0.29 -7.73
N LEU A 49 -0.19 -1.43 -7.36
CA LEU A 49 0.54 -2.59 -6.86
C LEU A 49 1.24 -3.37 -7.99
N LEU A 50 0.66 -3.40 -9.19
CA LEU A 50 1.21 -4.17 -10.32
C LEU A 50 2.64 -3.75 -10.72
N PRO A 51 2.97 -2.46 -10.92
CA PRO A 51 4.34 -2.01 -11.21
C PRO A 51 5.37 -2.51 -10.18
N ILE A 52 4.97 -2.57 -8.92
CA ILE A 52 5.79 -3.05 -7.80
C ILE A 52 6.03 -4.56 -7.89
N LEU A 53 5.08 -5.31 -8.42
CA LEU A 53 5.17 -6.77 -8.58
C LEU A 53 5.91 -7.20 -9.84
N VAL A 54 6.00 -6.34 -10.87
CA VAL A 54 6.60 -6.66 -12.18
C VAL A 54 8.04 -6.15 -12.34
N ASP A 55 8.73 -5.83 -11.24
CA ASP A 55 10.16 -5.46 -11.18
C ASP A 55 10.52 -4.09 -11.81
N ASP A 56 9.51 -3.26 -12.13
CA ASP A 56 9.70 -1.94 -12.76
C ASP A 56 9.90 -0.80 -11.73
N TYR A 57 10.20 -1.16 -10.48
CA TYR A 57 10.47 -0.21 -9.40
C TYR A 57 11.97 -0.16 -9.13
N GLU A 58 12.52 1.05 -9.03
CA GLU A 58 13.95 1.25 -8.72
C GLU A 58 14.28 0.72 -7.31
N GLY A 59 14.71 -0.55 -7.27
CA GLY A 59 15.21 -1.23 -6.09
C GLY A 59 14.25 -2.24 -5.48
N PRO A 60 14.77 -3.18 -4.67
CA PRO A 60 13.98 -4.24 -4.10
C PRO A 60 12.97 -3.69 -3.07
N LEU A 61 11.69 -3.83 -3.39
CA LEU A 61 10.59 -3.49 -2.50
C LEU A 61 10.23 -4.64 -1.56
N MET A 62 9.62 -4.26 -0.44
CA MET A 62 9.06 -5.15 0.56
C MET A 62 7.60 -4.79 0.78
N VAL A 63 6.73 -5.79 0.75
CA VAL A 63 5.31 -5.67 1.09
C VAL A 63 5.08 -6.34 2.44
N ARG A 64 4.49 -5.61 3.39
CA ARG A 64 4.09 -6.11 4.72
C ARG A 64 2.59 -5.95 4.90
N VAL A 65 1.96 -6.92 5.54
CA VAL A 65 0.57 -6.79 6.01
C VAL A 65 0.61 -6.64 7.52
N VAL A 66 0.11 -5.50 8.02
CA VAL A 66 0.15 -5.14 9.45
C VAL A 66 -1.29 -5.02 9.95
N ARG A 67 -1.61 -5.59 11.11
CA ARG A 67 -2.94 -5.49 11.70
C ARG A 67 -3.17 -4.07 12.24
N LYS A 68 -4.36 -3.51 12.03
CA LYS A 68 -4.78 -2.27 12.70
C LYS A 68 -4.99 -2.59 14.19
N GLU A 69 -4.44 -1.77 15.07
CA GLU A 69 -4.72 -1.85 16.52
C GLU A 69 -6.11 -1.31 16.85
#